data_AF-A0A511MT22-F1
#
_entry.id   AF-A0A511MT22-F1
#
_cell.length_a   1.000
_cell.length_b   1.000
_cell.length_c   1.000
_cell.angle_alpha   90.00
_cell.angle_beta   90.00
_cell.angle_gamma   90.00
#
_symmetry.space_group_name_H-M   'P 1'
#
loop_
_entity.id
_entity.type
_entity.pdbx_description
1 polymer ?
#
loop_
_entity_poly.entity_id
_entity_poly.type
_entity_poly.pdbx_seq_one_letter_code
_entity_poly.pdbx_strand_id
1 'polypeptide(L)'
;MSTENTTPDMDLDDPFITRYAEKVEDPQEVLMRADFARMQHVLHTMDRIEVGAEFEQLTEQADEIDLRWLDGSTEEREAWTYLADAHHDWKHAPDTMRRFHDQIAHDRAGGWDALTPMQWHSQQQARELTGHGAWSTPEREAGRDPIPGHAFAGLVNGVEREQEVER
;
A
#
# COMPACT_ATOMS: atom_id res chain seq x y z
N MET A 1 33.41 -6.67 -17.68
CA MET A 1 32.31 -7.58 -17.33
C MET A 1 31.05 -6.75 -17.46
N SER A 2 30.32 -6.89 -18.59
CA SER A 2 29.08 -6.17 -18.80
C SER A 2 27.98 -6.91 -18.05
N THR A 3 27.43 -6.30 -17.02
CA THR A 3 26.14 -6.70 -16.47
C THR A 3 25.10 -6.20 -17.46
N GLU A 4 24.66 -7.06 -18.37
CA GLU A 4 23.43 -6.78 -19.12
C GLU A 4 22.32 -6.66 -18.08
N ASN A 5 21.88 -5.41 -17.82
CA ASN A 5 20.64 -5.16 -17.11
C ASN A 5 19.53 -5.68 -18.02
N THR A 6 19.17 -6.96 -17.86
CA THR A 6 17.99 -7.54 -18.48
C THR A 6 16.81 -6.80 -17.90
N THR A 7 16.29 -5.83 -18.66
CA THR A 7 15.02 -5.19 -18.33
C THR A 7 13.99 -6.31 -18.14
N PRO A 8 13.26 -6.33 -17.02
CA PRO A 8 12.24 -7.34 -16.77
C PRO A 8 11.22 -7.36 -17.92
N ASP A 9 10.71 -8.54 -18.26
CA ASP A 9 9.66 -8.67 -19.26
C ASP A 9 8.36 -8.07 -18.71
N MET A 10 7.96 -6.93 -19.25
CA MET A 10 6.83 -6.12 -18.81
C MET A 10 5.65 -6.36 -19.77
N ASP A 11 4.98 -7.49 -19.61
CA ASP A 11 3.76 -7.77 -20.35
C ASP A 11 2.62 -6.88 -19.82
N LEU A 12 2.35 -5.76 -20.49
CA LEU A 12 1.32 -4.81 -20.07
C LEU A 12 -0.11 -5.34 -20.23
N ASP A 13 -0.30 -6.48 -20.91
CA ASP A 13 -1.58 -7.19 -20.94
C ASP A 13 -1.83 -7.98 -19.63
N ASP A 14 -0.79 -8.15 -18.79
CA ASP A 14 -0.91 -8.75 -17.46
C ASP A 14 -1.55 -7.77 -16.48
N PRO A 15 -2.76 -8.08 -15.93
CA PRO A 15 -3.49 -7.15 -15.07
C PRO A 15 -2.75 -6.81 -13.77
N PHE A 16 -1.84 -7.66 -13.30
CA PHE A 16 -1.03 -7.37 -12.13
C PHE A 16 0.06 -6.35 -12.45
N ILE A 17 0.69 -6.44 -13.63
CA ILE A 17 1.69 -5.48 -14.09
C ILE A 17 1.03 -4.13 -14.38
N THR A 18 -0.08 -4.12 -15.14
CA THR A 18 -0.81 -2.88 -15.47
C THR A 18 -1.17 -2.08 -14.22
N ARG A 19 -1.56 -2.76 -13.12
CA ARG A 19 -1.96 -2.12 -11.87
C ARG A 19 -0.87 -1.23 -11.25
N TYR A 20 0.40 -1.60 -11.39
CA TYR A 20 1.52 -0.91 -10.75
C TYR A 20 2.37 -0.09 -11.72
N ALA A 21 2.27 -0.35 -13.03
CA ALA A 21 3.00 0.38 -14.06
C ALA A 21 2.72 1.90 -14.07
N GLU A 22 1.53 2.34 -13.64
CA GLU A 22 1.19 3.77 -13.50
C GLU A 22 1.61 4.38 -12.14
N LYS A 23 2.00 3.54 -11.18
CA LYS A 23 2.30 3.97 -9.80
C LYS A 23 3.80 4.08 -9.51
N VAL A 24 4.61 3.37 -10.28
CA VAL A 24 6.04 3.16 -10.04
C VAL A 24 6.78 3.26 -11.36
N GLU A 25 7.89 4.01 -11.37
CA GLU A 25 8.70 4.21 -12.58
C GLU A 25 9.67 3.06 -12.87
N ASP A 26 10.22 2.42 -11.84
CA ASP A 26 11.17 1.32 -11.99
C ASP A 26 10.47 0.02 -12.40
N PRO A 27 10.76 -0.56 -13.58
CA PRO A 27 10.13 -1.80 -14.03
C PRO A 27 10.36 -2.99 -13.10
N GLN A 28 11.52 -3.07 -12.43
CA GLN A 28 11.81 -4.18 -11.52
C GLN A 28 10.95 -4.09 -10.27
N GLU A 29 10.80 -2.90 -9.70
CA GLU A 29 9.83 -2.66 -8.64
C GLU A 29 8.40 -2.97 -9.10
N VAL A 30 7.98 -2.57 -10.31
CA VAL A 30 6.64 -2.91 -10.83
C VAL A 30 6.41 -4.42 -10.84
N LEU A 31 7.39 -5.19 -11.32
CA LEU A 31 7.29 -6.64 -11.36
C LEU A 31 7.21 -7.24 -9.94
N MET A 32 8.03 -6.77 -9.01
CA MET A 32 7.96 -7.18 -7.60
C MET A 32 6.57 -6.97 -7.01
N ARG A 33 5.98 -5.80 -7.27
CA ARG A 33 4.66 -5.46 -6.75
C ARG A 33 3.56 -6.30 -7.40
N ALA A 34 3.65 -6.54 -8.70
CA ALA A 34 2.75 -7.41 -9.44
C ALA A 34 2.78 -8.85 -8.90
N ASP A 35 3.99 -9.40 -8.72
CA ASP A 35 4.23 -10.73 -8.18
C ASP A 35 3.69 -10.85 -6.74
N PHE A 36 3.93 -9.86 -5.89
CA PHE A 36 3.38 -9.88 -4.53
C PHE A 36 1.84 -9.90 -4.53
N ALA A 37 1.22 -9.07 -5.37
CA ALA A 37 -0.24 -9.06 -5.50
C ALA A 37 -0.79 -10.38 -6.05
N ARG A 38 -0.06 -11.02 -6.98
CA ARG A 38 -0.38 -12.35 -7.50
C ARG A 38 -0.29 -13.41 -6.41
N MET A 39 0.78 -13.41 -5.62
CA MET A 39 0.95 -14.31 -4.49
C MET A 39 -0.20 -14.16 -3.48
N GLN A 40 -0.59 -12.92 -3.12
CA GLN A 40 -1.74 -12.71 -2.22
C GLN A 40 -3.06 -13.21 -2.83
N HIS A 41 -3.24 -13.10 -4.15
CA HIS A 41 -4.42 -13.66 -4.83
C HIS A 41 -4.45 -15.19 -4.79
N VAL A 42 -3.31 -15.84 -5.01
CA VAL A 42 -3.13 -17.29 -4.90
C VAL A 42 -3.47 -17.75 -3.48
N LEU A 43 -2.86 -17.15 -2.46
CA LEU A 43 -3.10 -17.48 -1.06
C LEU A 43 -4.58 -17.28 -0.67
N HIS A 44 -5.20 -16.18 -1.12
CA HIS A 44 -6.63 -15.95 -0.88
C HIS A 44 -7.53 -17.00 -1.56
N THR A 45 -7.12 -17.52 -2.71
CA THR A 45 -7.85 -18.57 -3.42
C THR A 45 -7.71 -19.91 -2.68
N MET A 46 -6.50 -20.22 -2.19
CA MET A 46 -6.23 -21.42 -1.39
C MET A 46 -7.09 -21.49 -0.12
N ASP A 47 -7.35 -20.35 0.54
CA ASP A 47 -8.23 -20.27 1.72
C ASP A 47 -9.69 -20.73 1.46
N ARG A 48 -10.09 -20.90 0.20
CA ARG A 48 -11.49 -21.17 -0.23
C ARG A 48 -11.69 -22.54 -0.86
N ILE A 49 -10.64 -23.32 -1.03
CA ILE A 49 -10.69 -24.64 -1.68
C ILE A 49 -10.31 -25.74 -0.70
N GLU A 50 -10.69 -26.98 -1.02
CA GLU A 50 -10.25 -28.14 -0.26
C GLU A 50 -8.82 -28.52 -0.64
N VAL A 51 -8.09 -29.12 0.30
CA VAL A 51 -6.75 -29.64 0.05
C VAL A 51 -6.82 -30.78 -0.97
N GLY A 52 -6.04 -30.66 -2.05
CA GLY A 52 -5.96 -31.60 -3.16
C GLY A 52 -5.02 -31.09 -4.25
N ALA A 53 -5.08 -31.68 -5.44
CA ALA A 53 -4.15 -31.36 -6.53
C ALA A 53 -4.17 -29.88 -6.95
N GLU A 54 -5.31 -29.20 -6.88
CA GLU A 54 -5.42 -27.76 -7.16
C GLU A 54 -4.73 -26.93 -6.07
N PHE A 55 -4.91 -27.29 -4.80
CA PHE A 55 -4.24 -26.64 -3.67
C PHE A 55 -2.72 -26.81 -3.76
N GLU A 56 -2.24 -28.00 -4.13
CA GLU A 56 -0.80 -28.27 -4.32
C GLU A 56 -0.21 -27.41 -5.45
N GLN A 57 -0.89 -27.30 -6.59
CA GLN A 57 -0.46 -26.43 -7.71
C GLN A 57 -0.39 -24.95 -7.30
N LEU A 58 -1.38 -24.47 -6.55
CA LEU A 58 -1.37 -23.09 -6.05
C LEU A 58 -0.27 -22.86 -5.02
N THR A 59 0.05 -23.86 -4.19
CA THR A 59 1.17 -23.80 -3.25
C THR A 59 2.50 -23.67 -4.00
N GLU A 60 2.73 -24.52 -4.99
CA GLU A 60 3.93 -24.46 -5.85
C GLU A 60 4.04 -23.10 -6.54
N GLN A 61 2.93 -22.55 -7.04
CA GLN A 61 2.91 -21.23 -7.65
C GLN A 61 3.29 -20.11 -6.67
N ALA A 62 2.78 -20.14 -5.44
CA ALA A 62 3.13 -19.16 -4.42
C ALA A 62 4.62 -19.26 -4.04
N ASP A 63 5.11 -20.49 -3.85
CA ASP A 63 6.50 -20.75 -3.50
C ASP A 63 7.47 -20.32 -4.61
N GLU A 64 7.14 -20.55 -5.87
CA GLU A 64 7.95 -20.10 -7.02
C GLU A 64 8.10 -18.57 -7.05
N ILE A 65 7.01 -17.85 -6.78
CA ILE A 65 7.03 -16.38 -6.70
C ILE A 65 7.88 -15.92 -5.52
N ASP A 66 7.67 -16.49 -4.33
CA ASP A 66 8.39 -16.11 -3.12
C ASP A 66 9.89 -16.37 -3.27
N LEU A 67 10.27 -17.56 -3.74
CA LEU A 67 11.65 -17.96 -3.98
C LEU A 67 12.36 -17.07 -4.98
N ARG A 68 11.68 -16.62 -6.05
CA ARG A 68 12.28 -15.70 -7.03
C ARG A 68 12.85 -14.45 -6.37
N TRP A 69 12.11 -13.86 -5.44
CA TRP A 69 12.51 -12.62 -4.77
C TRP A 69 13.45 -12.87 -3.59
N LEU A 70 13.29 -14.00 -2.89
CA LEU A 70 14.20 -14.40 -1.83
C LEU A 70 15.59 -14.82 -2.34
N ASP A 71 15.69 -15.42 -3.53
CA ASP A 71 16.95 -15.80 -4.15
C ASP A 71 17.60 -14.67 -4.97
N GLY A 72 16.92 -13.53 -5.09
CA GLY A 72 17.42 -12.32 -5.74
C GLY A 72 18.61 -11.68 -5.03
N SER A 73 18.96 -10.48 -5.51
CA SER A 73 19.93 -9.61 -4.87
C SER A 73 19.52 -9.27 -3.42
N THR A 74 20.48 -8.83 -2.61
CA THR A 74 20.19 -8.43 -1.22
C THR A 74 19.13 -7.33 -1.15
N GLU A 75 19.17 -6.35 -2.07
CA GLU A 75 18.20 -5.26 -2.13
C GLU A 75 16.79 -5.75 -2.47
N GLU A 76 16.66 -6.64 -3.46
CA GLU A 76 15.39 -7.25 -3.84
C GLU A 76 14.80 -8.07 -2.69
N ARG A 77 15.62 -8.90 -2.03
CA ARG A 77 15.22 -9.69 -0.87
C ARG A 77 14.74 -8.80 0.28
N GLU A 78 15.46 -7.73 0.58
CA GLU A 78 15.10 -6.79 1.64
C GLU A 78 13.79 -6.05 1.31
N ALA A 79 13.61 -5.62 0.07
CA ALA A 79 12.39 -4.96 -0.39
C ALA A 79 11.16 -5.88 -0.34
N TRP A 80 11.33 -7.13 -0.79
CA TRP A 80 10.30 -8.17 -0.73
C TRP A 80 9.91 -8.50 0.70
N THR A 81 10.90 -8.76 1.57
CA THR A 81 10.68 -9.06 2.99
C THR A 81 9.95 -7.91 3.68
N TYR A 82 10.37 -6.65 3.43
CA TYR A 82 9.71 -5.48 3.98
C TYR A 82 8.24 -5.39 3.55
N LEU A 83 7.94 -5.67 2.27
CA LEU A 83 6.56 -5.68 1.76
C LEU A 83 5.72 -6.78 2.43
N ALA A 84 6.28 -7.99 2.62
CA ALA A 84 5.62 -9.07 3.33
C ALA A 84 5.29 -8.70 4.78
N ASP A 85 6.24 -8.12 5.51
CA ASP A 85 6.06 -7.64 6.88
C ASP A 85 5.00 -6.53 6.96
N ALA A 86 5.08 -5.53 6.09
CA ALA A 86 4.09 -4.46 6.03
C ALA A 86 2.68 -5.02 5.75
N HIS A 87 2.54 -5.96 4.83
CA HIS A 87 1.27 -6.63 4.55
C HIS A 87 0.74 -7.40 5.77
N HIS A 88 1.61 -8.15 6.45
CA HIS A 88 1.28 -8.84 7.69
C HIS A 88 0.77 -7.85 8.76
N ASP A 89 1.49 -6.76 8.98
CA ASP A 89 1.14 -5.75 9.98
C ASP A 89 -0.18 -5.04 9.65
N TRP A 90 -0.43 -4.72 8.38
CA TRP A 90 -1.71 -4.15 7.97
C TRP A 90 -2.87 -5.12 8.18
N LYS A 91 -2.66 -6.42 7.91
CA LYS A 91 -3.68 -7.47 8.12
C LYS A 91 -3.99 -7.69 9.60
N HIS A 92 -2.97 -7.64 10.47
CA HIS A 92 -3.10 -8.05 11.88
C HIS A 92 -3.17 -6.90 12.89
N ALA A 93 -2.69 -5.70 12.54
CA ALA A 93 -2.66 -4.52 13.40
C ALA A 93 -3.06 -3.22 12.66
N PRO A 94 -4.23 -3.17 11.98
CA PRO A 94 -4.59 -2.05 11.10
C PRO A 94 -4.73 -0.70 11.82
N ASP A 95 -5.14 -0.67 13.09
CA ASP A 95 -5.20 0.57 13.86
C ASP A 95 -3.83 1.19 14.11
N THR A 96 -2.84 0.36 14.41
CA THR A 96 -1.45 0.79 14.57
C THR A 96 -0.90 1.27 13.24
N MET A 97 -1.14 0.52 12.17
CA MET A 97 -0.65 0.87 10.84
C MET A 97 -1.28 2.13 10.26
N ARG A 98 -2.56 2.41 10.56
CA ARG A 98 -3.19 3.70 10.22
C ARG A 98 -2.48 4.88 10.87
N ARG A 99 -2.22 4.81 12.18
CA ARG A 99 -1.50 5.89 12.88
C ARG A 99 -0.07 6.05 12.36
N PHE A 100 0.61 4.94 12.09
CA PHE A 100 1.95 4.96 11.50
C PHE A 100 1.92 5.63 10.11
N HIS A 101 0.99 5.23 9.25
CA HIS A 101 0.81 5.80 7.91
C HIS A 101 0.52 7.30 7.96
N ASP A 102 -0.41 7.74 8.81
CA ASP A 102 -0.76 9.15 8.98
C ASP A 102 0.45 9.97 9.46
N GLN A 103 1.25 9.43 10.39
CA GLN A 103 2.47 10.07 10.87
C GLN A 103 3.51 10.22 9.75
N ILE A 104 3.78 9.14 9.00
CA ILE A 104 4.72 9.19 7.88
C ILE A 104 4.25 10.19 6.82
N ALA A 105 2.96 10.19 6.47
CA ALA A 105 2.41 11.15 5.51
C ALA A 105 2.57 12.59 5.99
N HIS A 106 2.33 12.86 7.28
CA HIS A 106 2.56 14.16 7.88
C HIS A 106 4.03 14.59 7.83
N ASP A 107 4.95 13.69 8.20
CA ASP A 107 6.39 13.96 8.20
C ASP A 107 6.89 14.28 6.79
N ARG A 108 6.45 13.51 5.78
CA ARG A 108 6.80 13.74 4.37
C ARG A 108 6.30 15.09 3.88
N ALA A 109 5.08 15.49 4.24
CA ALA A 109 4.56 16.82 3.93
C ALA A 109 5.37 17.95 4.59
N GLY A 110 5.99 17.67 5.73
CA GLY A 110 6.95 18.54 6.40
C GLY A 110 8.38 18.50 5.85
N GLY A 111 8.65 17.68 4.82
CA GLY A 111 9.97 17.51 4.20
C GLY A 111 10.89 16.51 4.91
N TRP A 112 10.35 15.67 5.80
CA TRP A 112 11.09 14.61 6.48
C TRP A 112 10.65 13.23 5.98
N ASP A 113 11.56 12.52 5.30
CA ASP A 113 11.31 11.18 4.78
C ASP A 113 11.92 10.11 5.72
N ALA A 114 11.11 9.55 6.61
CA ALA A 114 11.56 8.47 7.51
C ALA A 114 11.65 7.09 6.83
N LEU A 115 11.07 6.93 5.63
CA LEU A 115 11.11 5.70 4.82
C LEU A 115 11.66 6.00 3.42
N THR A 116 12.41 5.05 2.86
CA THR A 116 12.82 5.11 1.45
C THR A 116 11.60 5.10 0.53
N PRO A 117 11.72 5.54 -0.74
CA PRO A 117 10.62 5.46 -1.71
C PRO A 117 10.05 4.03 -1.86
N MET A 118 10.93 3.03 -1.97
CA MET A 118 10.55 1.60 -2.05
C MET A 118 9.73 1.15 -0.83
N GLN A 119 10.16 1.51 0.38
CA GLN A 119 9.45 1.18 1.62
C GLN A 119 8.09 1.88 1.71
N TRP A 120 8.02 3.14 1.28
CA TRP A 120 6.76 3.89 1.25
C TRP A 120 5.76 3.26 0.30
N HIS A 121 6.18 2.95 -0.92
CA HIS A 121 5.36 2.23 -1.88
C HIS A 121 4.89 0.87 -1.34
N SER A 122 5.74 0.15 -0.59
CA SER A 122 5.35 -1.10 0.07
C SER A 122 4.27 -0.90 1.15
N GLN A 123 4.34 0.18 1.93
CA GLN A 123 3.25 0.54 2.86
C GLN A 123 1.95 0.86 2.12
N GLN A 124 2.04 1.59 1.01
CA GLN A 124 0.88 1.95 0.19
C GLN A 124 0.22 0.71 -0.44
N GLN A 125 1.02 -0.22 -0.96
CA GLN A 125 0.54 -1.48 -1.52
C GLN A 125 -0.09 -2.38 -0.46
N ALA A 126 0.60 -2.58 0.68
CA ALA A 126 0.10 -3.41 1.77
C ALA A 126 -1.26 -2.91 2.29
N ARG A 127 -1.39 -1.60 2.48
CA ARG A 127 -2.64 -0.93 2.85
C ARG A 127 -3.76 -1.16 1.84
N GLU A 128 -3.44 -1.14 0.54
CA GLU A 128 -4.40 -1.34 -0.54
C GLU A 128 -4.89 -2.79 -0.62
N LEU A 129 -3.97 -3.76 -0.59
CA LEU A 129 -4.29 -5.19 -0.69
C LEU A 129 -5.10 -5.70 0.52
N THR A 130 -4.88 -5.12 1.69
CA THR A 130 -5.62 -5.43 2.93
C THR A 130 -6.94 -4.66 3.06
N GLY A 131 -7.28 -3.80 2.09
CA GLY A 131 -8.55 -3.05 2.08
C GLY A 131 -8.60 -1.86 3.03
N HIS A 132 -7.46 -1.39 3.53
CA HIS A 132 -7.36 -0.25 4.44
C HIS A 132 -7.16 1.10 3.72
N GLY A 133 -7.19 1.09 2.40
CA GLY A 133 -7.45 2.23 1.53
C GLY A 133 -6.61 2.20 0.25
N ALA A 134 -7.04 2.96 -0.76
CA ALA A 134 -6.39 2.96 -2.06
C ALA A 134 -4.98 3.58 -2.00
N TRP A 135 -4.07 3.05 -2.82
CA TRP A 135 -2.83 3.73 -3.15
C TRP A 135 -3.12 4.71 -4.29
N SER A 136 -3.29 5.98 -3.92
CA SER A 136 -3.51 7.07 -4.86
C SER A 136 -2.22 7.41 -5.61
N THR A 137 -2.34 7.63 -6.92
CA THR A 137 -1.32 8.34 -7.70
C THR A 137 -1.45 9.85 -7.45
N PRO A 138 -0.37 10.64 -7.59
CA PRO A 138 -0.39 12.10 -7.36
C PRO A 138 -1.50 12.83 -8.13
N GLU A 139 -1.84 12.36 -9.33
CA GLU A 139 -2.91 12.91 -10.17
C GLU A 139 -4.31 12.73 -9.56
N ARG A 140 -4.55 11.64 -8.81
CA ARG A 140 -5.81 11.42 -8.09
C ARG A 140 -5.92 12.26 -6.81
N GLU A 141 -4.80 12.62 -6.19
CA GLU A 141 -4.78 13.48 -5.02
C GLU A 141 -5.00 14.95 -5.39
N ALA A 142 -4.50 15.40 -6.55
CA ALA A 142 -4.74 16.74 -7.09
C ALA A 142 -6.22 17.05 -7.40
N GLY A 143 -7.05 16.02 -7.57
CA GLY A 143 -8.51 16.14 -7.75
C GLY A 143 -9.33 16.05 -6.47
N ARG A 144 -8.69 15.82 -5.31
CA ARG A 144 -9.37 15.78 -4.02
C ARG A 144 -9.15 17.13 -3.34
N ASP A 145 -10.12 18.04 -3.50
CA ASP A 145 -10.10 19.32 -2.81
C ASP A 145 -9.78 19.09 -1.31
N PRO A 146 -8.75 19.74 -0.75
CA PRO A 146 -8.51 19.66 0.68
C PRO A 146 -9.76 20.17 1.38
N ILE A 147 -10.36 19.36 2.26
CA ILE A 147 -11.41 19.85 3.15
C ILE A 147 -10.78 21.00 3.94
N PRO A 148 -11.23 22.25 3.76
CA PRO A 148 -10.62 23.37 4.46
C PRO A 148 -10.88 23.20 5.96
N GLY A 149 -9.82 22.88 6.70
CA GLY A 149 -9.83 22.76 8.15
C GLY A 149 -9.99 24.11 8.83
N HIS A 150 -11.18 24.72 8.74
CA HIS A 150 -11.56 25.88 9.56
C HIS A 150 -13.06 25.93 9.96
N ALA A 151 -13.87 24.89 9.71
CA ALA A 151 -15.32 24.91 9.97
C ALA A 151 -15.76 24.36 11.34
N PHE A 152 -14.91 24.37 12.38
CA PHE A 152 -15.31 24.00 13.76
C PHE A 152 -14.98 25.06 14.82
N ALA A 153 -14.87 26.34 14.43
CA ALA A 153 -14.78 27.48 15.35
C ALA A 153 -15.99 28.42 15.15
N GLY A 154 -17.16 28.03 15.66
CA GLY A 154 -18.35 28.88 15.55
C GLY A 154 -19.62 28.41 16.28
N LEU A 155 -19.53 27.42 17.17
CA LEU A 155 -20.69 26.91 17.93
C LEU A 155 -20.45 26.96 19.44
N VAL A 156 -19.91 28.06 19.94
CA VAL A 156 -19.99 28.43 21.36
C VAL A 156 -20.14 29.94 21.44
N ASN A 157 -21.39 30.41 21.48
CA ASN A 157 -21.86 31.55 22.28
C ASN A 157 -23.27 31.95 21.81
N GLY A 158 -24.29 31.54 22.56
CA GLY A 158 -25.67 31.90 22.27
C GLY A 158 -26.72 31.37 23.25
N VAL A 159 -26.36 31.23 24.52
CA VAL A 159 -27.26 31.03 25.68
C VAL A 159 -26.51 31.73 26.82
N GLU A 160 -26.95 32.80 27.47
CA GLU A 160 -28.25 33.21 28.00
C GLU A 160 -28.12 34.70 28.37
N ARG A 161 -29.18 35.52 28.41
CA ARG A 161 -29.81 36.14 29.61
C ARG A 161 -30.03 37.65 29.28
N GLU A 162 -31.08 38.40 29.64
CA GLU A 162 -32.04 38.35 30.75
C GLU A 162 -33.39 39.00 30.35
N GLN A 163 -34.42 38.61 31.09
CA GLN A 163 -35.69 39.32 31.21
C GLN A 163 -35.46 40.66 31.94
N GLU A 164 -36.16 41.72 31.53
CA GLU A 164 -36.61 42.73 32.49
C GLU A 164 -38.00 43.26 32.10
N VAL A 165 -38.83 43.38 33.13
CA VAL A 165 -40.25 43.74 33.16
C VAL A 165 -40.38 45.24 33.51
N GLU A 166 -41.60 45.79 33.36
CA GLU A 166 -42.15 47.07 33.87
C GLU A 166 -41.97 48.29 32.94
N ARG A 167 -43.00 49.06 32.55
CA ARG A 167 -44.38 49.30 33.04
C ARG A 167 -45.35 49.61 31.90
#